data_AF-A0A8K0A581-F1
#
_entry.id   AF-A0A8K0A581-F1
#
_cell.length_a   1.000
_cell.length_b   1.000
_cell.length_c   1.000
_cell.angle_alpha   90.00
_cell.angle_beta   90.00
_cell.angle_gamma   90.00
#
_symmetry.space_group_name_H-M   'P 1'
#
loop_
_entity.id
_entity.type
_entity.pdbx_description
1 polymer ?
#
loop_
_entity_poly.entity_id
_entity_poly.type
_entity_poly.pdbx_seq_one_letter_code
_entity_poly.pdbx_strand_id
1 'polypeptide(L)'
;MDLRVSVPVGLLVLIIMSTGVTGQDPCSDYIVLNETSRNVQQVNDGSAKNCDREFNGEWYRFMGPAGNVMPTEAPPNWNRCGADAPMWMNGQHPTLADGEVSRQACAYWGGVTCRWQTTIQVRACSAGYFVYKLPAAPVCSLVYCGASDDNNECADDTDNCHDQATCTNTDGGFNCTCNDGYSGDGVTCTRACPVGYGEDYGFGKCLRVLKRPLTYSMAKTHCQARGGRIFQLDNAADVNRTKTILERVGTNLNRYVGMWVGLTDETTEGTFAWEDGTPLDSGDFSDWAPQPYNHNSKRRDCVQMKRKFNWQWVVRSCMRVKNLFVCEPN
;
A
#
# COMPACT_ATOMS: atom_id res chain seq x y z
N MET A 1 47.86 2.07 46.01
CA MET A 1 47.02 3.23 45.63
C MET A 1 45.92 2.69 44.74
N ASP A 2 44.84 2.24 45.36
CA ASP A 2 43.67 1.65 44.71
C ASP A 2 42.80 2.74 44.08
N LEU A 3 42.64 2.70 42.76
CA LEU A 3 41.62 3.45 42.04
C LEU A 3 40.45 2.50 41.75
N ARG A 4 39.45 2.49 42.62
CA ARG A 4 38.13 1.91 42.31
C ARG A 4 37.26 3.00 41.70
N VAL A 5 37.06 2.93 40.39
CA VAL A 5 36.07 3.73 39.66
C VAL A 5 34.67 3.20 40.00
N SER A 6 33.83 4.06 40.58
CA SER A 6 32.40 3.81 40.75
C SER A 6 31.67 4.33 39.51
N VAL A 7 30.95 3.46 38.80
CA VAL A 7 30.03 3.85 37.72
C VAL A 7 28.61 3.58 38.22
N PRO A 8 27.76 4.60 38.42
CA PRO A 8 26.35 4.36 38.68
C PRO A 8 25.65 3.91 37.38
N VAL A 9 24.86 2.85 37.51
CA VAL A 9 24.03 2.25 36.45
C VAL A 9 23.06 3.31 35.91
N GLY A 10 23.27 3.73 34.66
CA GLY A 10 22.33 4.57 33.95
C GLY A 10 21.01 3.83 33.76
N LEU A 11 19.94 4.36 34.35
CA LEU A 11 18.57 3.95 34.11
C LEU A 11 18.26 4.28 32.63
N LEU A 12 18.32 3.28 31.77
CA LEU A 12 17.92 3.41 30.37
C LEU A 12 16.40 3.62 30.32
N VAL A 13 15.97 4.88 30.32
CA VAL A 13 14.59 5.24 30.00
C VAL A 13 14.36 4.84 28.54
N LEU A 14 13.66 3.73 28.35
CA LEU A 14 13.16 3.32 27.04
C LEU A 14 12.12 4.36 26.61
N ILE A 15 12.53 5.35 25.82
CA ILE A 15 11.59 6.24 25.14
C ILE A 15 10.88 5.37 24.10
N ILE A 16 9.70 4.88 24.47
CA ILE A 16 8.75 4.32 23.52
C ILE A 16 8.29 5.50 22.67
N MET A 17 8.91 5.71 21.50
CA MET A 17 8.30 6.54 20.44
C MET A 17 7.12 5.77 19.85
N SER A 18 6.05 5.65 20.64
CA SER A 18 4.71 5.41 20.13
C SER A 18 4.09 6.79 19.97
N THR A 19 4.30 7.41 18.81
CA THR A 19 3.40 8.48 18.36
C THR A 19 2.05 7.84 18.10
N GLY A 20 1.27 7.67 19.17
CA GLY A 20 -0.16 7.55 19.07
C GLY A 20 -0.66 8.90 18.54
N VAL A 21 -0.72 9.04 17.22
CA VAL A 21 -1.55 10.07 16.60
C VAL A 21 -2.98 9.65 16.93
N THR A 22 -3.51 10.14 18.04
CA THR A 22 -4.96 10.13 18.29
C THR A 22 -5.56 11.27 17.48
N GLY A 23 -5.45 11.14 16.16
CA GLY A 23 -6.20 11.90 15.17
C GLY A 23 -6.88 10.85 14.32
N GLN A 24 -8.16 10.60 14.61
CA GLN A 24 -8.97 9.66 13.85
C GLN A 24 -8.97 10.11 12.38
N ASP A 25 -8.59 9.23 11.45
CA ASP A 25 -8.47 9.61 10.05
C ASP A 25 -9.87 9.94 9.51
N PRO A 26 -10.16 11.20 9.11
CA PRO A 26 -11.48 11.59 8.63
C PRO A 26 -11.88 10.88 7.35
N CYS A 27 -10.96 10.22 6.64
CA CYS A 27 -11.27 9.31 5.53
C CYS A 27 -11.71 7.91 5.97
N SER A 28 -11.87 7.68 7.27
CA SER A 28 -12.33 6.41 7.84
C SER A 28 -13.35 6.59 8.97
N ASP A 29 -13.44 7.81 9.53
CA ASP A 29 -14.38 8.18 10.55
C ASP A 29 -15.06 9.51 10.21
N TYR A 30 -16.33 9.42 9.82
CA TYR A 30 -17.15 10.54 9.42
C TYR A 30 -18.63 10.21 9.62
N ILE A 31 -19.44 11.28 9.69
CA ILE A 31 -20.89 11.21 9.76
C ILE A 31 -21.45 11.26 8.33
N VAL A 32 -22.39 10.38 8.03
CA VAL A 32 -23.00 10.30 6.69
C VAL A 32 -24.16 11.28 6.58
N LEU A 33 -24.17 12.08 5.52
CA LEU A 33 -25.29 12.93 5.09
C LEU A 33 -25.92 12.29 3.84
N ASN A 34 -27.12 11.74 3.97
CA ASN A 34 -27.76 10.97 2.89
C ASN A 34 -29.24 11.30 2.66
N GLU A 35 -29.74 12.32 3.36
CA GLU A 35 -31.11 12.77 3.25
C GLU A 35 -31.35 13.34 1.85
N THR A 36 -32.35 12.83 1.13
CA THR A 36 -32.70 13.30 -0.22
C THR A 36 -32.84 14.82 -0.28
N SER A 37 -33.43 15.42 0.76
CA SER A 37 -33.63 16.85 0.86
C SER A 37 -32.34 17.66 0.72
N ARG A 38 -31.17 17.12 1.08
CA ARG A 38 -29.88 17.85 1.00
C ARG A 38 -29.36 18.02 -0.41
N ASN A 39 -29.87 17.29 -1.39
CA ASN A 39 -29.40 17.40 -2.77
C ASN A 39 -29.79 18.77 -3.36
N VAL A 40 -28.86 19.40 -4.08
CA VAL A 40 -29.02 20.73 -4.68
C VAL A 40 -30.16 20.81 -5.70
N GLN A 41 -30.62 19.68 -6.22
CA GLN A 41 -31.78 19.60 -7.11
C GLN A 41 -33.11 19.56 -6.35
N GLN A 42 -33.11 19.25 -5.05
CA GLN A 42 -34.34 19.26 -4.25
C GLN A 42 -34.75 20.68 -3.88
N VAL A 43 -36.02 20.98 -4.13
CA VAL A 43 -36.62 22.28 -3.88
C VAL A 43 -37.29 22.28 -2.51
N ASN A 44 -37.11 23.36 -1.74
CA ASN A 44 -37.97 23.61 -0.59
C ASN A 44 -39.30 24.19 -1.08
N ASP A 45 -40.40 23.44 -0.91
CA ASP A 45 -41.76 23.87 -1.24
C ASP A 45 -42.41 24.74 -0.14
N GLY A 46 -41.64 25.08 0.90
CA GLY A 46 -42.08 25.87 2.04
C GLY A 46 -42.56 25.03 3.23
N SER A 47 -42.51 23.70 3.14
CA SER A 47 -42.88 22.78 4.23
C SER A 47 -41.76 22.51 5.24
N ALA A 48 -40.49 22.68 4.84
CA ALA A 48 -39.33 22.36 5.68
C ALA A 48 -38.54 23.63 6.07
N LYS A 49 -38.25 23.78 7.37
CA LYS A 49 -37.33 24.81 7.92
C LYS A 49 -36.04 24.16 8.39
N ASN A 50 -35.45 23.32 7.55
CA ASN A 50 -34.23 22.59 7.90
C ASN A 50 -33.08 23.57 8.11
N CYS A 51 -32.23 23.30 9.10
CA CYS A 51 -31.02 24.10 9.30
C CYS A 51 -29.92 23.32 10.00
N ASP A 52 -28.68 23.44 9.50
CA ASP A 52 -27.51 22.74 10.04
C ASP A 52 -26.86 23.54 11.19
N ARG A 53 -27.67 24.12 12.07
CA ARG A 53 -27.17 24.92 13.21
C ARG A 53 -26.63 24.04 14.35
N GLU A 54 -27.02 22.77 14.36
CA GLU A 54 -26.54 21.76 15.30
C GLU A 54 -25.16 21.17 14.96
N PHE A 55 -24.63 21.42 13.76
CA PHE A 55 -23.31 20.92 13.38
C PHE A 55 -22.22 21.56 14.27
N ASN A 56 -21.22 20.79 14.69
CA ASN A 56 -20.21 21.26 15.63
C ASN A 56 -18.77 21.01 15.14
N GLY A 57 -18.58 20.98 13.81
CA GLY A 57 -17.26 20.84 13.22
C GLY A 57 -16.76 19.40 13.18
N GLU A 58 -17.65 18.41 13.18
CA GLU A 58 -17.34 17.02 12.85
C GLU A 58 -17.03 16.86 11.36
N TRP A 59 -16.49 15.69 10.99
CA TRP A 59 -16.28 15.31 9.60
C TRP A 59 -17.53 14.64 9.04
N TYR A 60 -17.96 15.09 7.87
CA TYR A 60 -19.15 14.63 7.19
C TYR A 60 -18.82 14.14 5.78
N ARG A 61 -19.61 13.20 5.27
CA ARG A 61 -19.55 12.72 3.89
C ARG A 61 -20.95 12.70 3.30
N PHE A 62 -21.13 13.35 2.15
CA PHE A 62 -22.36 13.21 1.36
C PHE A 62 -22.39 11.82 0.71
N MET A 63 -23.52 11.12 0.82
CA MET A 63 -23.71 9.82 0.19
C MET A 63 -25.16 9.64 -0.29
N GLY A 64 -25.35 8.75 -1.27
CA GLY A 64 -26.68 8.32 -1.68
C GLY A 64 -27.52 9.47 -2.25
N PRO A 65 -28.81 9.59 -1.91
CA PRO A 65 -29.71 10.59 -2.51
C PRO A 65 -29.31 12.05 -2.27
N ALA A 66 -28.51 12.34 -1.23
CA ALA A 66 -27.99 13.68 -0.98
C ALA A 66 -26.98 14.14 -2.05
N GLY A 67 -26.46 13.21 -2.87
CA GLY A 67 -25.26 13.41 -3.66
C GLY A 67 -24.02 12.92 -2.91
N ASN A 68 -22.85 13.29 -3.39
CA ASN A 68 -21.54 12.79 -2.94
C ASN A 68 -20.49 13.88 -2.79
N VAL A 69 -20.75 15.06 -3.33
CA VAL A 69 -19.90 16.24 -3.16
C VAL A 69 -20.70 17.43 -2.66
N MET A 70 -20.04 18.41 -2.08
CA MET A 70 -20.61 19.74 -1.91
C MET A 70 -20.50 20.50 -3.25
N PRO A 71 -21.56 21.13 -3.77
CA PRO A 71 -21.47 21.85 -5.04
C PRO A 71 -20.44 22.98 -4.97
N THR A 72 -19.59 23.08 -5.99
CA THR A 72 -18.55 24.13 -6.12
C THR A 72 -19.05 25.37 -6.85
N GLU A 73 -20.27 25.30 -7.38
CA GLU A 73 -20.98 26.40 -8.01
C GLU A 73 -22.17 26.84 -7.16
N ALA A 74 -22.53 28.12 -7.28
CA ALA A 74 -23.67 28.66 -6.58
C ALA A 74 -24.98 27.96 -7.02
N PRO A 75 -25.83 27.52 -6.08
CA PRO A 75 -27.10 26.91 -6.39
C PRO A 75 -27.96 27.82 -7.27
N PRO A 76 -28.80 27.27 -8.15
CA PRO A 76 -29.53 28.05 -9.14
C PRO A 76 -30.57 28.99 -8.53
N ASN A 77 -31.03 28.74 -7.30
CA ASN A 77 -32.03 29.53 -6.58
C ASN A 77 -31.85 29.40 -5.06
N TRP A 78 -32.51 30.28 -4.31
CA TRP A 78 -32.47 30.32 -2.85
C TRP A 78 -33.24 29.19 -2.15
N ASN A 79 -34.16 28.49 -2.80
CA ASN A 79 -34.95 27.42 -2.16
C ASN A 79 -34.47 26.03 -2.58
N ARG A 80 -33.21 25.69 -2.28
CA ARG A 80 -32.62 24.35 -2.53
C ARG A 80 -32.20 23.65 -1.25
N CYS A 81 -31.93 22.36 -1.37
CA CYS A 81 -31.42 21.52 -0.29
C CYS A 81 -32.39 21.45 0.91
N GLY A 82 -33.70 21.53 0.62
CA GLY A 82 -34.76 21.47 1.62
C GLY A 82 -34.73 22.62 2.63
N ALA A 83 -34.09 23.75 2.27
CA ALA A 83 -33.96 24.93 3.12
C ALA A 83 -34.23 26.22 2.32
N ASP A 84 -34.33 27.34 3.05
CA ASP A 84 -34.55 28.65 2.43
C ASP A 84 -33.25 29.31 1.95
N ALA A 85 -32.08 28.78 2.35
CA ALA A 85 -30.77 29.27 1.93
C ALA A 85 -29.78 28.11 1.76
N PRO A 86 -29.57 27.58 0.54
CA PRO A 86 -28.64 26.51 0.28
C PRO A 86 -27.19 27.01 0.45
N MET A 87 -26.37 26.21 1.13
CA MET A 87 -24.94 26.46 1.27
C MET A 87 -24.15 25.60 0.28
N TRP A 88 -23.23 26.25 -0.44
CA TRP A 88 -22.33 25.67 -1.44
C TRP A 88 -20.87 26.03 -1.11
N MET A 89 -19.91 25.33 -1.71
CA MET A 89 -18.49 25.55 -1.46
C MET A 89 -17.90 26.50 -2.51
N ASN A 90 -17.37 27.63 -2.08
CA ASN A 90 -16.63 28.53 -2.97
C ASN A 90 -15.17 28.07 -3.09
N GLY A 91 -14.87 27.42 -4.22
CA GLY A 91 -13.56 26.89 -4.57
C GLY A 91 -13.64 25.45 -5.07
N GLN A 92 -12.52 24.94 -5.59
CA GLN A 92 -12.44 23.57 -6.11
C GLN A 92 -12.20 22.56 -4.98
N HIS A 93 -12.66 21.32 -5.19
CA HIS A 93 -12.30 20.19 -4.33
C HIS A 93 -10.77 19.98 -4.34
N PRO A 94 -10.15 19.61 -3.20
CA PRO A 94 -8.72 19.33 -3.14
C PRO A 94 -8.36 18.06 -3.89
N THR A 95 -7.10 17.92 -4.28
CA THR A 95 -6.49 16.63 -4.65
C THR A 95 -5.93 15.93 -3.40
N LEU A 96 -5.51 14.66 -3.54
CA LEU A 96 -4.81 13.95 -2.44
C LEU A 96 -3.53 14.67 -2.01
N ALA A 97 -2.84 15.36 -2.93
CA ALA A 97 -1.59 16.05 -2.66
C ALA A 97 -1.79 17.34 -1.85
N ASP A 98 -2.95 17.98 -1.99
CA ASP A 98 -3.29 19.21 -1.26
C ASP A 98 -3.55 18.95 0.23
N GLY A 99 -3.88 17.71 0.59
CA GLY A 99 -4.20 17.32 1.96
C GLY A 99 -5.51 17.94 2.46
N GLU A 100 -5.52 18.34 3.73
CA GLU A 100 -6.65 19.09 4.30
C GLU A 100 -6.54 20.56 3.92
N VAL A 101 -7.57 21.08 3.25
CA VAL A 101 -7.60 22.46 2.77
C VAL A 101 -8.77 23.23 3.36
N SER A 102 -8.54 24.52 3.61
CA SER A 102 -9.62 25.43 4.00
C SER A 102 -10.36 25.95 2.77
N ARG A 103 -11.69 26.02 2.86
CA ARG A 103 -12.59 26.59 1.85
C ARG A 103 -13.64 27.47 2.52
N GLN A 104 -14.25 28.38 1.75
CA GLN A 104 -15.42 29.14 2.21
C GLN A 104 -16.69 28.43 1.78
N ALA A 105 -17.58 28.15 2.72
CA ALA A 105 -18.95 27.76 2.41
C ALA A 105 -19.83 29.01 2.41
N CYS A 106 -20.60 29.19 1.35
CA CYS A 106 -21.41 30.37 1.06
C CYS A 106 -22.89 30.02 1.02
N ALA A 107 -23.73 30.79 1.70
CA ALA A 107 -25.18 30.66 1.64
C ALA A 107 -25.76 31.58 0.58
N TYR A 108 -26.53 31.02 -0.35
CA TYR A 108 -27.28 31.78 -1.35
C TYR A 108 -28.57 32.34 -0.72
N TRP A 109 -28.84 33.63 -0.92
CA TRP A 109 -30.12 34.23 -0.55
C TRP A 109 -30.49 35.40 -1.45
N GLY A 110 -31.71 35.38 -2.01
CA GLY A 110 -32.30 36.54 -2.69
C GLY A 110 -31.43 37.13 -3.81
N GLY A 111 -30.76 36.29 -4.59
CA GLY A 111 -29.86 36.71 -5.67
C GLY A 111 -28.41 37.00 -5.23
N VAL A 112 -28.13 37.02 -3.93
CA VAL A 112 -26.77 37.14 -3.40
C VAL A 112 -26.22 35.75 -3.14
N THR A 113 -25.19 35.35 -3.89
CA THR A 113 -24.65 33.98 -3.87
C THR A 113 -23.86 33.62 -2.61
N CYS A 114 -23.34 34.62 -1.89
CA CYS A 114 -22.62 34.43 -0.63
C CYS A 114 -23.04 35.49 0.39
N ARG A 115 -24.30 35.40 0.87
CA ARG A 115 -24.86 36.36 1.83
C ARG A 115 -24.34 36.11 3.25
N TRP A 116 -24.25 34.85 3.63
CA TRP A 116 -23.60 34.38 4.84
C TRP A 116 -22.51 33.40 4.44
N GLN A 117 -21.44 33.34 5.25
CA GLN A 117 -20.33 32.44 4.97
C GLN A 117 -19.75 31.89 6.25
N THR A 118 -19.06 30.77 6.12
CA THR A 118 -18.25 30.17 7.17
C THR A 118 -17.08 29.41 6.55
N THR A 119 -16.03 29.16 7.34
CA THR A 119 -14.87 28.40 6.89
C THR A 119 -15.09 26.92 7.16
N ILE A 120 -14.89 26.09 6.13
CA ILE A 120 -14.92 24.63 6.23
C ILE A 120 -13.51 24.08 5.97
N GLN A 121 -13.25 22.85 6.42
CA GLN A 121 -12.10 22.07 5.97
C GLN A 121 -12.57 20.97 5.03
N VAL A 122 -11.80 20.67 4.00
CA VAL A 122 -12.12 19.63 3.01
C VAL A 122 -10.89 18.79 2.79
N ARG A 123 -11.07 17.48 2.66
CA ARG A 123 -9.99 16.55 2.37
C ARG A 123 -10.43 15.53 1.33
N ALA A 124 -9.55 15.27 0.37
CA ALA A 124 -9.69 14.16 -0.56
C ALA A 124 -9.20 12.85 0.07
N CYS A 125 -9.93 11.77 -0.16
CA CYS A 125 -9.64 10.45 0.34
C CYS A 125 -9.21 9.53 -0.80
N SER A 126 -8.28 8.61 -0.53
CA SER A 126 -7.64 7.77 -1.57
C SER A 126 -8.62 6.89 -2.35
N ALA A 127 -9.78 6.60 -1.77
CA ALA A 127 -10.85 5.85 -2.42
C ALA A 127 -11.80 6.73 -3.26
N GLY A 128 -11.36 7.91 -3.71
CA GLY A 128 -12.08 8.73 -4.71
C GLY A 128 -13.27 9.52 -4.16
N TYR A 129 -13.22 9.99 -2.91
CA TYR A 129 -14.30 10.80 -2.34
C TYR A 129 -13.78 11.90 -1.41
N PHE A 130 -14.67 12.82 -1.02
CA PHE A 130 -14.36 13.94 -0.15
C PHE A 130 -15.04 13.84 1.20
N VAL A 131 -14.37 14.37 2.22
CA VAL A 131 -14.92 14.59 3.55
C VAL A 131 -14.82 16.06 3.91
N TYR A 132 -15.83 16.55 4.62
CA TYR A 132 -16.02 17.96 4.91
C TYR A 132 -16.15 18.16 6.41
N LYS A 133 -15.29 19.01 6.99
CA LYS A 133 -15.41 19.44 8.37
C LYS A 133 -16.36 20.63 8.43
N LEU A 134 -17.60 20.38 8.82
CA LEU A 134 -18.69 21.35 8.69
C LEU A 134 -19.03 21.94 10.07
N PRO A 135 -18.81 23.26 10.30
CA PRO A 135 -19.25 23.93 11.51
C PRO A 135 -20.75 24.25 11.46
N ALA A 136 -21.30 24.70 12.59
CA ALA A 136 -22.66 25.22 12.65
C ALA A 136 -22.92 26.27 11.55
N ALA A 137 -24.06 26.15 10.89
CA ALA A 137 -24.50 27.17 9.94
C ALA A 137 -24.65 28.54 10.64
N PRO A 138 -24.27 29.67 10.00
CA PRO A 138 -24.28 30.99 10.64
C PRO A 138 -25.63 31.45 11.19
N VAL A 139 -26.73 31.10 10.51
CA VAL A 139 -28.12 31.36 10.92
C VAL A 139 -29.00 30.15 10.56
N CYS A 140 -30.20 30.05 11.14
CA CYS A 140 -31.11 28.95 10.79
C CYS A 140 -31.79 29.22 9.42
N SER A 141 -32.39 28.17 8.85
CA SER A 141 -32.76 28.00 7.43
C SER A 141 -31.60 27.86 6.44
N LEU A 142 -30.36 27.62 6.90
CA LEU A 142 -29.19 27.32 6.05
C LEU A 142 -28.81 25.83 6.15
N VAL A 143 -28.62 25.18 5.01
CA VAL A 143 -28.25 23.77 4.92
C VAL A 143 -27.09 23.59 3.96
N TYR A 144 -26.07 22.82 4.36
CA TYR A 144 -25.00 22.37 3.47
C TYR A 144 -25.56 21.41 2.44
N CYS A 145 -25.49 21.83 1.18
CA CYS A 145 -25.99 21.06 0.05
C CYS A 145 -25.03 19.94 -0.32
N GLY A 146 -25.60 18.81 -0.72
CA GLY A 146 -24.91 17.84 -1.55
C GLY A 146 -25.30 18.03 -3.02
N ALA A 147 -24.44 17.56 -3.91
CA ALA A 147 -24.68 17.44 -5.33
C ALA A 147 -24.09 16.11 -5.80
N SER A 148 -24.62 15.58 -6.89
CA SER A 148 -23.94 14.55 -7.66
C SER A 148 -22.92 15.25 -8.54
N ASP A 149 -21.63 15.00 -8.33
CA ASP A 149 -20.63 15.33 -9.34
C ASP A 149 -20.76 14.30 -10.46
N ASP A 150 -21.05 14.69 -11.70
CA ASP A 150 -21.02 13.75 -12.83
C ASP A 150 -19.83 14.01 -13.75
N ASN A 151 -18.89 14.87 -13.30
CA ASN A 151 -17.61 15.03 -13.97
C ASN A 151 -17.01 13.64 -14.19
N ASN A 152 -16.56 13.40 -15.42
CA ASN A 152 -16.02 12.12 -15.81
C ASN A 152 -14.51 12.23 -15.83
N GLU A 153 -13.89 12.08 -14.66
CA GLU A 153 -12.45 12.31 -14.52
C GLU A 153 -11.62 11.36 -15.39
N CYS A 154 -12.17 10.17 -15.68
CA CYS A 154 -11.57 9.20 -16.59
C CYS A 154 -11.63 9.62 -18.07
N ALA A 155 -12.61 10.43 -18.48
CA ALA A 155 -12.70 10.96 -19.84
C ALA A 155 -11.91 12.26 -20.01
N ASP A 156 -11.76 13.01 -18.91
CA ASP A 156 -11.05 14.27 -18.86
C ASP A 156 -9.54 14.11 -18.56
N ASP A 157 -9.06 12.86 -18.39
CA ASP A 157 -7.68 12.51 -18.01
C ASP A 157 -7.21 13.25 -16.74
N THR A 158 -8.13 13.42 -15.77
CA THR A 158 -7.86 14.09 -14.49
C THR A 158 -7.86 13.13 -13.30
N ASP A 159 -8.06 11.84 -13.56
CA ASP A 159 -7.96 10.80 -12.55
C ASP A 159 -6.52 10.60 -12.06
N ASN A 160 -6.37 9.83 -10.98
CA ASN A 160 -5.07 9.49 -10.40
C ASN A 160 -4.82 7.99 -10.37
N CYS A 161 -5.44 7.23 -11.26
CA CYS A 161 -5.22 5.80 -11.36
C CYS A 161 -3.77 5.50 -11.77
N HIS A 162 -3.26 4.36 -11.30
CA HIS A 162 -1.97 3.87 -11.76
C HIS A 162 -2.01 3.56 -13.26
N ASP A 163 -0.88 3.67 -13.97
CA ASP A 163 -0.72 3.24 -15.38
C ASP A 163 -1.10 1.77 -15.64
N GLN A 164 -1.27 0.98 -14.57
CA GLN A 164 -1.64 -0.44 -14.61
C GLN A 164 -2.98 -0.66 -13.88
N ALA A 165 -3.82 0.36 -13.88
CA ALA A 165 -5.20 0.32 -13.43
C ALA A 165 -6.12 0.86 -14.52
N THR A 166 -7.38 0.43 -14.46
CA THR A 166 -8.47 0.95 -15.27
C THR A 166 -9.27 1.92 -14.43
N CYS A 167 -9.41 3.16 -14.91
CA CYS A 167 -10.33 4.15 -14.36
C CYS A 167 -11.77 3.80 -14.79
N THR A 168 -12.70 3.78 -13.84
CA THR A 168 -14.13 3.65 -14.10
C THR A 168 -14.85 4.82 -13.46
N ASN A 169 -15.53 5.62 -14.29
CA ASN A 169 -16.30 6.74 -13.78
C ASN A 169 -17.47 6.24 -12.94
N THR A 170 -17.76 6.94 -11.85
CA THR A 170 -18.88 6.67 -10.96
C THR A 170 -19.68 7.94 -10.71
N ASP A 171 -20.89 7.81 -10.18
CA ASP A 171 -21.60 9.00 -9.70
C ASP A 171 -20.79 9.61 -8.55
N GLY A 172 -20.26 10.81 -8.80
CA GLY A 172 -19.34 11.68 -8.05
C GLY A 172 -18.03 11.12 -7.57
N GLY A 173 -17.32 10.61 -8.55
CA GLY A 173 -15.89 10.40 -8.57
C GLY A 173 -15.57 9.29 -9.56
N PHE A 174 -14.40 8.71 -9.40
CA PHE A 174 -13.98 7.55 -10.19
C PHE A 174 -13.42 6.47 -9.27
N ASN A 175 -13.37 5.25 -9.80
CA ASN A 175 -12.74 4.13 -9.15
C ASN A 175 -11.59 3.59 -10.01
N CYS A 176 -10.45 3.36 -9.39
CA CYS A 176 -9.29 2.73 -10.02
C CYS A 176 -9.27 1.24 -9.68
N THR A 177 -9.22 0.38 -10.70
CA THR A 177 -9.08 -1.07 -10.50
C THR A 177 -7.80 -1.54 -11.16
N CYS A 178 -6.87 -2.14 -10.40
CA CYS A 178 -5.66 -2.70 -10.98
C CYS A 178 -5.98 -3.72 -12.07
N ASN A 179 -5.25 -3.65 -13.18
CA ASN A 179 -5.39 -4.55 -14.32
C ASN A 179 -4.99 -5.99 -13.93
N ASP A 180 -5.39 -6.95 -14.76
CA ASP A 180 -5.05 -8.35 -14.57
C ASP A 180 -3.54 -8.56 -14.36
N GLY A 181 -3.18 -9.30 -13.32
CA GLY A 181 -1.79 -9.51 -12.94
C GLY A 181 -1.19 -8.40 -12.08
N TYR A 182 -1.99 -7.42 -11.65
CA TYR A 182 -1.64 -6.41 -10.66
C TYR A 182 -2.58 -6.45 -9.45
N SER A 183 -2.09 -5.97 -8.31
CA SER A 183 -2.80 -5.89 -7.04
C SER A 183 -2.43 -4.61 -6.31
N GLY A 184 -3.41 -4.03 -5.63
CA GLY A 184 -3.27 -2.78 -4.90
C GLY A 184 -4.61 -2.06 -4.77
N ASP A 185 -4.58 -0.76 -4.51
CA ASP A 185 -5.77 0.10 -4.33
C ASP A 185 -6.20 0.82 -5.62
N GLY A 186 -5.57 0.49 -6.76
CA GLY A 186 -5.86 1.10 -8.06
C GLY A 186 -5.07 2.39 -8.33
N VAL A 187 -4.69 3.14 -7.30
CA VAL A 187 -3.77 4.29 -7.40
C VAL A 187 -2.32 3.81 -7.34
N THR A 188 -2.06 2.77 -6.55
CA THR A 188 -0.81 2.02 -6.52
C THR A 188 -1.09 0.58 -6.94
N CYS A 189 -0.55 0.15 -8.07
CA CYS A 189 -0.68 -1.22 -8.55
C CYS A 189 0.70 -1.88 -8.63
N THR A 190 0.87 -2.95 -7.88
CA THR A 190 2.09 -3.79 -7.92
C THR A 190 1.76 -5.12 -8.57
N ARG A 191 2.71 -5.70 -9.30
CA ARG A 191 2.48 -6.97 -10.00
C ARG A 191 2.06 -8.06 -9.01
N ALA A 192 0.86 -8.60 -9.17
CA ALA A 192 0.30 -9.64 -8.33
C ALA A 192 1.10 -10.94 -8.51
N CYS A 193 1.27 -11.67 -7.41
CA CYS A 193 2.00 -12.92 -7.45
C CYS A 193 1.14 -14.09 -7.95
N PRO A 194 1.70 -15.00 -8.77
CA PRO A 194 0.99 -16.21 -9.17
C PRO A 194 0.51 -17.03 -7.96
N VAL A 195 -0.57 -17.78 -8.13
CA VAL A 195 -1.17 -18.59 -7.05
C VAL A 195 -0.11 -19.46 -6.38
N GLY A 196 0.07 -19.25 -5.07
CA GLY A 196 1.05 -19.97 -4.28
C GLY A 196 2.37 -19.24 -4.04
N TYR A 197 2.53 -18.02 -4.55
CA TYR A 197 3.56 -17.04 -4.21
C TYR A 197 2.86 -15.84 -3.57
N GLY A 198 3.50 -15.13 -2.64
CA GLY A 198 2.73 -14.17 -1.83
C GLY A 198 3.48 -13.08 -1.09
N GLU A 199 4.79 -12.92 -1.29
CA GLU A 199 5.55 -11.89 -0.59
C GLU A 199 6.66 -11.35 -1.50
N ASP A 200 6.66 -10.04 -1.72
CA ASP A 200 7.85 -9.31 -2.13
C ASP A 200 8.60 -8.91 -0.86
N TYR A 201 9.60 -9.71 -0.45
CA TYR A 201 10.45 -9.41 0.72
C TYR A 201 11.45 -8.25 0.42
N GLY A 202 11.01 -7.27 -0.37
CA GLY A 202 11.80 -6.20 -0.96
C GLY A 202 12.59 -6.61 -2.20
N PHE A 203 12.55 -7.88 -2.62
CA PHE A 203 13.31 -8.40 -3.77
C PHE A 203 12.80 -7.90 -5.13
N GLY A 204 11.62 -7.28 -5.22
CA GLY A 204 10.95 -6.99 -6.48
C GLY A 204 10.50 -8.25 -7.22
N LYS A 205 10.35 -9.37 -6.50
CA LYS A 205 10.07 -10.70 -7.06
C LYS A 205 9.02 -11.43 -6.24
N CYS A 206 8.26 -12.30 -6.90
CA CYS A 206 7.32 -13.19 -6.24
C CYS A 206 8.03 -14.40 -5.67
N LEU A 207 8.07 -14.51 -4.34
CA LEU A 207 8.79 -15.58 -3.66
C LEU A 207 7.86 -16.48 -2.86
N ARG A 208 8.28 -17.74 -2.71
CA ARG A 208 7.69 -18.69 -1.77
C ARG A 208 8.80 -19.31 -0.93
N VAL A 209 8.81 -19.02 0.37
CA VAL A 209 9.81 -19.58 1.30
C VAL A 209 9.33 -20.93 1.84
N LEU A 210 10.12 -21.98 1.63
CA LEU A 210 9.79 -23.33 2.10
C LEU A 210 10.66 -23.71 3.30
N LYS A 211 10.00 -23.88 4.45
CA LYS A 211 10.65 -24.18 5.74
C LYS A 211 10.98 -25.67 5.94
N ARG A 212 10.51 -26.56 5.07
CA ARG A 212 10.79 -28.01 5.14
C ARG A 212 12.08 -28.34 4.38
N PRO A 213 13.16 -28.78 5.04
CA PRO A 213 14.41 -29.04 4.35
C PRO A 213 14.31 -30.21 3.36
N LEU A 214 14.71 -30.00 2.11
CA LEU A 214 14.76 -30.99 1.05
C LEU A 214 16.16 -31.05 0.42
N THR A 215 16.45 -32.15 -0.27
CA THR A 215 17.65 -32.22 -1.13
C THR A 215 17.49 -31.26 -2.31
N TYR A 216 18.58 -30.87 -2.96
CA TYR A 216 18.50 -29.92 -4.08
C TYR A 216 17.60 -30.47 -5.20
N SER A 217 17.81 -31.73 -5.58
CA SER A 217 16.99 -32.41 -6.60
C SER A 217 15.49 -32.44 -6.23
N MET A 218 15.16 -32.67 -4.96
CA MET A 218 13.77 -32.64 -4.50
C MET A 218 13.20 -31.21 -4.44
N ALA A 219 14.01 -30.22 -4.06
CA ALA A 219 13.62 -28.81 -4.05
C ALA A 219 13.35 -28.29 -5.47
N LYS A 220 14.22 -28.64 -6.43
CA LYS A 220 14.09 -28.34 -7.86
C LYS A 220 12.78 -28.87 -8.40
N THR A 221 12.52 -30.16 -8.19
CA THR A 221 11.25 -30.80 -8.57
C THR A 221 10.04 -30.11 -7.91
N HIS A 222 10.17 -29.69 -6.65
CA HIS A 222 9.09 -29.03 -5.91
C HIS A 222 8.71 -27.66 -6.48
N CYS A 223 9.70 -26.85 -6.87
CA CYS A 223 9.45 -25.55 -7.50
C CYS A 223 8.92 -25.74 -8.94
N GLN A 224 9.50 -26.67 -9.71
CA GLN A 224 9.07 -26.97 -11.09
C GLN A 224 7.63 -27.45 -11.17
N ALA A 225 7.17 -28.28 -10.21
CA ALA A 225 5.78 -28.73 -10.14
C ALA A 225 4.75 -27.60 -9.94
N ARG A 226 5.20 -26.36 -9.69
CA ARG A 226 4.37 -25.15 -9.53
C ARG A 226 4.69 -24.08 -10.57
N GLY A 227 5.35 -24.45 -11.67
CA GLY A 227 5.69 -23.49 -12.73
C GLY A 227 6.79 -22.51 -12.33
N GLY A 228 7.70 -22.93 -11.44
CA GLY A 228 8.80 -22.09 -10.98
C GLY A 228 10.11 -22.84 -10.85
N ARG A 229 11.11 -22.16 -10.29
CA ARG A 229 12.47 -22.66 -10.10
C ARG A 229 13.00 -22.32 -8.71
N ILE A 230 14.14 -22.92 -8.34
CA ILE A 230 14.84 -22.52 -7.11
C ILE A 230 15.37 -21.10 -7.34
N PHE A 231 15.20 -20.26 -6.33
CA PHE A 231 15.49 -18.84 -6.36
C PHE A 231 16.94 -18.51 -6.76
N GLN A 232 17.08 -17.60 -7.72
CA GLN A 232 18.31 -16.98 -8.17
C GLN A 232 18.63 -15.70 -7.38
N LEU A 233 19.90 -15.53 -7.00
CA LEU A 233 20.40 -14.37 -6.25
C LEU A 233 21.23 -13.49 -7.19
N ASP A 234 20.67 -12.36 -7.61
CA ASP A 234 21.25 -11.55 -8.68
C ASP A 234 22.31 -10.57 -8.17
N ASN A 235 22.31 -10.24 -6.88
CA ASN A 235 23.18 -9.21 -6.32
C ASN A 235 23.38 -9.33 -4.79
N ALA A 236 24.26 -8.49 -4.26
CA ALA A 236 24.56 -8.43 -2.82
C ALA A 236 23.35 -8.05 -1.95
N ALA A 237 22.40 -7.28 -2.47
CA ALA A 237 21.19 -6.93 -1.73
C ALA A 237 20.28 -8.15 -1.56
N ASP A 238 20.14 -8.99 -2.58
CA ASP A 238 19.38 -10.24 -2.50
C ASP A 238 19.98 -11.19 -1.48
N VAL A 239 21.31 -11.31 -1.45
CA VAL A 239 22.03 -12.07 -0.42
C VAL A 239 21.73 -11.53 0.97
N ASN A 240 21.80 -10.21 1.18
CA ASN A 240 21.54 -9.61 2.48
C ASN A 240 20.09 -9.75 2.95
N ARG A 241 19.11 -9.56 2.05
CA ARG A 241 17.69 -9.79 2.35
C ARG A 241 17.43 -11.25 2.71
N THR A 242 18.06 -12.17 1.99
CA THR A 242 17.99 -13.61 2.27
C THR A 242 18.54 -13.94 3.65
N LYS A 243 19.67 -13.34 4.06
CA LYS A 243 20.22 -13.49 5.42
C LYS A 243 19.19 -13.07 6.46
N THR A 244 18.55 -11.91 6.30
CA THR A 244 17.52 -11.42 7.22
C THR A 244 16.31 -12.36 7.32
N ILE A 245 15.82 -12.89 6.19
CA ILE A 245 14.72 -13.86 6.19
C ILE A 245 15.14 -15.14 6.92
N LEU A 246 16.30 -15.68 6.59
CA LEU A 246 16.79 -16.93 7.17
C LEU A 246 17.13 -16.79 8.65
N GLU A 247 17.53 -15.60 9.12
CA GLU A 247 17.71 -15.33 10.54
C GLU A 247 16.37 -15.31 11.28
N ARG A 248 15.33 -14.70 10.70
CA ARG A 248 13.96 -14.71 11.27
C ARG A 248 13.34 -16.11 11.29
N VAL A 249 13.54 -16.89 10.22
CA VAL A 249 13.03 -18.26 10.09
C VAL A 249 13.89 -19.26 10.91
N GLY A 250 15.19 -18.97 11.05
CA GLY A 250 16.21 -19.88 11.56
C GLY A 250 16.42 -19.84 13.07
N THR A 251 15.73 -18.98 13.84
CA THR A 251 15.78 -19.00 15.31
C THR A 251 15.29 -20.34 15.90
N ASN A 252 14.47 -21.10 15.15
CA ASN A 252 13.96 -22.42 15.54
C ASN A 252 14.55 -23.60 14.75
N LEU A 253 15.51 -23.35 13.84
CA LEU A 253 16.13 -24.41 13.03
C LEU A 253 17.57 -24.66 13.46
N ASN A 254 17.99 -25.92 13.36
CA ASN A 254 19.35 -26.33 13.66
C ASN A 254 20.35 -25.52 12.81
N ARG A 255 21.39 -24.96 13.44
CA ARG A 255 22.48 -24.18 12.81
C ARG A 255 23.18 -24.87 11.63
N TYR A 256 22.94 -26.17 11.43
CA TYR A 256 23.48 -26.95 10.32
C TYR A 256 22.66 -26.86 9.02
N VAL A 257 21.42 -26.37 9.08
CA VAL A 257 20.54 -26.21 7.91
C VAL A 257 20.91 -24.90 7.19
N GLY A 258 21.28 -25.02 5.91
CA GLY A 258 21.49 -23.88 5.02
C GLY A 258 20.27 -23.60 4.15
N MET A 259 20.47 -22.83 3.09
CA MET A 259 19.48 -22.60 2.04
C MET A 259 20.08 -22.95 0.68
N TRP A 260 19.32 -23.61 -0.18
CA TRP A 260 19.69 -23.82 -1.58
C TRP A 260 19.61 -22.50 -2.35
N VAL A 261 20.61 -22.29 -3.21
CA VAL A 261 20.67 -21.25 -4.24
C VAL A 261 20.44 -21.95 -5.57
N GLY A 262 19.64 -21.40 -6.47
CA GLY A 262 19.32 -22.01 -7.77
C GLY A 262 20.48 -22.04 -8.76
N LEU A 263 21.67 -22.44 -8.30
CA LEU A 263 22.94 -22.42 -9.01
C LEU A 263 23.57 -23.82 -8.92
N THR A 264 23.98 -24.36 -10.06
CA THR A 264 24.51 -25.72 -10.17
C THR A 264 25.46 -25.89 -11.35
N ASP A 265 26.38 -26.85 -11.28
CA ASP A 265 27.19 -27.31 -12.41
C ASP A 265 26.87 -28.78 -12.80
N GLU A 266 25.64 -29.26 -12.49
CA GLU A 266 25.14 -30.60 -12.85
C GLU A 266 25.30 -30.93 -14.34
N THR A 267 25.23 -29.90 -15.21
CA THR A 267 25.34 -30.04 -16.67
C THR A 267 26.77 -30.13 -17.16
N THR A 268 27.66 -29.32 -16.59
CA THR A 268 29.05 -29.15 -17.04
C THR A 268 29.96 -28.94 -15.83
N GLU A 269 30.66 -29.99 -15.39
CA GLU A 269 31.59 -29.93 -14.24
C GLU A 269 32.52 -28.71 -14.33
N GLY A 270 32.50 -27.88 -13.29
CA GLY A 270 33.35 -26.69 -13.20
C GLY A 270 32.74 -25.44 -13.84
N THR A 271 31.57 -25.53 -14.47
CA THR A 271 30.83 -24.40 -15.05
C THR A 271 29.45 -24.30 -14.44
N PHE A 272 29.29 -23.39 -13.48
CA PHE A 272 28.01 -23.16 -12.81
C PHE A 272 27.04 -22.37 -13.71
N ALA A 273 25.78 -22.77 -13.69
CA ALA A 273 24.67 -22.09 -14.34
C ALA A 273 23.46 -22.03 -13.40
N TRP A 274 22.66 -20.99 -13.58
CA TRP A 274 21.39 -20.81 -12.91
C TRP A 274 20.35 -21.81 -13.43
N GLU A 275 19.27 -22.02 -12.69
CA GLU A 275 18.19 -22.93 -13.08
C GLU A 275 17.46 -22.54 -14.39
N ASP A 276 17.59 -21.29 -14.86
CA ASP A 276 17.13 -20.85 -16.19
C ASP A 276 18.12 -21.12 -17.33
N GLY A 277 19.29 -21.69 -17.02
CA GLY A 277 20.36 -21.98 -17.97
C GLY A 277 21.38 -20.86 -18.16
N THR A 278 21.18 -19.69 -17.55
CA THR A 278 22.14 -18.58 -17.62
C THR A 278 23.43 -18.98 -16.91
N PRO A 279 24.61 -18.94 -17.58
CA PRO A 279 25.88 -19.21 -16.93
C PRO A 279 26.20 -18.19 -15.83
N LEU A 280 26.86 -18.62 -14.76
CA LEU A 280 27.48 -17.71 -13.78
C LEU A 280 28.79 -17.19 -14.37
N ASP A 281 28.73 -16.12 -15.17
CA ASP A 281 29.95 -15.52 -15.71
C ASP A 281 30.73 -14.82 -14.58
N SER A 282 32.06 -14.82 -14.70
CA SER A 282 32.99 -14.28 -13.69
C SER A 282 32.92 -12.76 -13.51
N GLY A 283 32.12 -12.06 -14.33
CA GLY A 283 31.80 -10.63 -14.20
C GLY A 283 30.48 -10.34 -13.47
N ASP A 284 29.64 -11.35 -13.25
CA ASP A 284 28.38 -11.23 -12.50
C ASP A 284 28.61 -11.44 -10.99
N PHE A 285 27.66 -10.98 -10.18
CA PHE A 285 27.72 -11.09 -8.73
C PHE A 285 27.92 -12.55 -8.29
N SER A 286 28.96 -12.80 -7.50
CA SER A 286 29.15 -14.08 -6.82
C SER A 286 29.52 -13.88 -5.34
N ASP A 287 29.04 -14.77 -4.49
CA ASP A 287 29.27 -14.73 -3.04
C ASP A 287 29.93 -16.03 -2.54
N TRP A 288 30.89 -16.55 -3.31
CA TRP A 288 31.61 -17.77 -2.95
C TRP A 288 32.37 -17.66 -1.62
N ALA A 289 32.27 -18.70 -0.80
CA ALA A 289 33.14 -18.85 0.36
C ALA A 289 34.59 -19.06 -0.10
N PRO A 290 35.59 -18.64 0.69
CA PRO A 290 37.00 -18.83 0.31
C PRO A 290 37.36 -20.32 0.21
N GLN A 291 38.35 -20.65 -0.62
CA GLN A 291 38.94 -21.98 -0.64
C GLN A 291 39.56 -22.30 0.75
N PRO A 292 39.51 -23.56 1.23
CA PRO A 292 39.00 -24.76 0.57
C PRO A 292 37.49 -25.03 0.78
N TYR A 293 36.70 -24.07 1.25
CA TYR A 293 35.32 -24.31 1.73
C TYR A 293 34.29 -24.48 0.59
N ASN A 294 34.55 -23.88 -0.56
CA ASN A 294 33.78 -24.01 -1.80
C ASN A 294 34.37 -25.06 -2.77
N HIS A 295 35.04 -26.08 -2.25
CA HIS A 295 35.63 -27.16 -3.06
C HIS A 295 34.60 -27.82 -4.00
N ASN A 296 34.81 -27.63 -5.31
CA ASN A 296 34.02 -28.25 -6.37
C ASN A 296 34.56 -29.64 -6.75
N SER A 297 33.68 -30.56 -7.13
CA SER A 297 34.03 -31.92 -7.57
C SER A 297 32.82 -32.58 -8.21
N LYS A 298 33.07 -33.56 -9.11
CA LYS A 298 32.11 -34.49 -9.77
C LYS A 298 31.00 -35.16 -8.95
N ARG A 299 30.91 -34.93 -7.64
CA ARG A 299 29.87 -35.45 -6.74
C ARG A 299 29.17 -34.34 -5.95
N ARG A 300 29.46 -33.08 -6.24
CA ARG A 300 29.05 -31.91 -5.48
C ARG A 300 28.78 -30.82 -6.51
N ASP A 301 27.53 -30.77 -6.94
CA ASP A 301 27.20 -29.96 -8.10
C ASP A 301 26.22 -28.83 -7.75
N CYS A 302 25.79 -28.73 -6.49
CA CYS A 302 24.71 -27.84 -6.06
C CYS A 302 25.15 -26.85 -4.98
N VAL A 303 24.70 -25.60 -5.10
CA VAL A 303 25.16 -24.49 -4.26
C VAL A 303 24.19 -24.20 -3.12
N GLN A 304 24.74 -24.07 -1.91
CA GLN A 304 23.99 -23.62 -0.73
C GLN A 304 24.66 -22.40 -0.09
N MET A 305 23.85 -21.55 0.54
CA MET A 305 24.29 -20.57 1.53
C MET A 305 24.30 -21.21 2.92
N LYS A 306 25.36 -20.97 3.70
CA LYS A 306 25.48 -21.57 5.04
C LYS A 306 25.96 -20.60 6.10
N ARG A 307 25.22 -20.51 7.21
CA ARG A 307 25.52 -19.63 8.35
C ARG A 307 26.94 -19.76 8.90
N LYS A 308 27.50 -20.98 8.93
CA LYS A 308 28.89 -21.24 9.37
C LYS A 308 29.93 -20.45 8.55
N PHE A 309 29.63 -20.12 7.30
CA PHE A 309 30.50 -19.38 6.39
C PHE A 309 29.95 -17.98 6.12
N ASN A 310 29.35 -17.33 7.13
CA ASN A 310 28.72 -16.01 6.96
C ASN A 310 27.70 -15.95 5.82
N TRP A 311 26.99 -17.06 5.59
CA TRP A 311 26.03 -17.26 4.50
C TRP A 311 26.62 -17.26 3.08
N GLN A 312 27.93 -17.27 2.93
CA GLN A 312 28.59 -17.42 1.63
C GLN A 312 28.29 -18.77 0.98
N TRP A 313 28.42 -18.82 -0.34
CA TRP A 313 28.11 -19.96 -1.20
C TRP A 313 29.15 -21.07 -1.05
N VAL A 314 28.66 -22.29 -0.86
CA VAL A 314 29.49 -23.49 -0.86
C VAL A 314 28.86 -24.60 -1.70
N VAL A 315 29.70 -25.36 -2.38
CA VAL A 315 29.27 -26.48 -3.23
C VAL A 315 29.03 -27.74 -2.41
N ARG A 316 27.92 -28.44 -2.64
CA ARG A 316 27.51 -29.66 -1.93
C ARG A 316 26.84 -30.66 -2.87
N SER A 317 26.70 -31.89 -2.38
CA SER A 317 25.97 -32.93 -3.08
C SER A 317 24.48 -32.58 -3.16
N CYS A 318 23.96 -32.61 -4.38
CA CYS A 318 22.56 -32.37 -4.71
C CYS A 318 21.58 -33.36 -4.06
N MET A 319 22.05 -34.55 -3.70
CA MET A 319 21.22 -35.66 -3.21
C MET A 319 21.40 -36.00 -1.72
N ARG A 320 22.49 -35.54 -1.08
CA ARG A 320 22.83 -35.97 0.30
C ARG A 320 22.57 -34.94 1.39
N VAL A 321 22.56 -33.67 1.04
CA VAL A 321 22.30 -32.57 1.99
C VAL A 321 20.85 -32.14 1.88
N LYS A 322 20.22 -31.75 3.00
CA LYS A 322 18.88 -31.16 3.00
C LYS A 322 18.94 -29.75 3.53
N ASN A 323 18.35 -28.81 2.79
CA ASN A 323 18.34 -27.38 3.13
C ASN A 323 16.96 -26.79 2.90
N LEU A 324 16.75 -25.62 3.49
CA LEU A 324 15.66 -24.74 3.10
C LEU A 324 15.84 -24.31 1.65
N PHE A 325 14.77 -23.82 1.03
CA PHE A 325 14.82 -23.29 -0.31
C PHE A 325 13.71 -22.28 -0.51
N VAL A 326 13.93 -21.40 -1.46
CA VAL A 326 12.93 -20.43 -1.93
C VAL A 326 12.62 -20.80 -3.37
N CYS A 327 11.35 -20.79 -3.72
CA CYS A 327 10.93 -20.86 -5.12
C CYS A 327 10.62 -19.45 -5.63
N GLU A 328 10.96 -19.19 -6.88
CA GLU A 328 10.45 -18.08 -7.69
C GLU A 328 9.66 -18.64 -8.89
N PRO A 329 8.69 -17.90 -9.46
CA PRO A 329 8.03 -18.30 -10.70
C PRO A 329 9.01 -18.20 -11.88
N ASN A 330 8.73 -18.94 -12.95
CA ASN A 330 9.46 -18.83 -14.22
C ASN A 330 9.13 -17.51 -14.95
#